data_AF-A0A1B7UYF6-F1
#
_entry.id   AF-A0A1B7UYF6-F1
#
_cell.length_a   1.000
_cell.length_b   1.000
_cell.length_c   1.000
_cell.angle_alpha   90.00
_cell.angle_beta   90.00
_cell.angle_gamma   90.00
#
_symmetry.space_group_name_H-M   'P 1'
#
loop_
_entity.id
_entity.type
_entity.pdbx_description
1 polymer ?
#
loop_
_entity_poly.entity_id
_entity_poly.type
_entity_poly.pdbx_seq_one_letter_code
_entity_poly.pdbx_strand_id
1 'polypeptide(L)' 'MCYKGKWGVLEVDGPFHTAERRVEEQERERIFKINGIKVVERFDAKECYETPDKVVQKFFYLMEIAYS' A
#
# COMPACT_ATOMS: atom_id res chain seq x y z
N MET A 1 -7.99 -1.03 1.93
CA MET A 1 -8.57 -2.38 2.02
C MET A 1 -8.78 -2.77 3.47
N CYS A 2 -9.88 -3.48 3.78
CA CYS A 2 -10.14 -4.04 5.10
C CYS A 2 -9.98 -5.57 5.04
N TYR A 3 -9.18 -6.14 5.95
CA TYR A 3 -8.92 -7.58 6.03
C TYR A 3 -8.85 -8.00 7.50
N LYS A 4 -9.68 -8.97 7.92
CA LYS A 4 -9.77 -9.44 9.31
C LYS A 4 -9.91 -8.30 10.35
N GLY A 5 -10.66 -7.25 10.00
CA GLY A 5 -10.86 -6.07 10.86
C GLY A 5 -9.66 -5.12 10.95
N LYS A 6 -8.62 -5.33 10.13
CA LYS A 6 -7.44 -4.45 10.02
C LYS A 6 -7.49 -3.65 8.72
N TRP A 7 -6.96 -2.44 8.77
CA TRP A 7 -6.90 -1.52 7.62
C TRP A 7 -5.50 -1.44 7.04
N GLY A 8 -5.42 -1.47 5.72
CA GLY A 8 -4.19 -1.21 4.98
C GLY A 8 -4.49 -0.44 3.70
N VAL A 9 -3.49 0.26 3.18
CA VAL A 9 -3.56 0.98 1.91
C VAL A 9 -2.71 0.25 0.89
N LEU A 10 -3.32 -0.10 -0.24
CA LEU A 10 -2.65 -0.61 -1.43
C LEU A 10 -2.69 0.53 -2.45
N GLU A 11 -1.54 1.09 -2.78
CA GLU A 11 -1.39 2.12 -3.80
C GLU A 11 -0.91 1.47 -5.11
N VAL A 12 -1.57 1.77 -6.23
CA VAL A 12 -1.14 1.32 -7.55
C VAL A 12 -0.29 2.42 -8.17
N ASP A 13 1.01 2.14 -8.33
CA ASP A 13 2.01 3.07 -8.83
C ASP A 13 2.04 3.03 -10.36
N GLY A 14 1.73 4.17 -10.99
CA GLY A 14 1.79 4.37 -12.44
C GLY A 14 2.81 5.46 -12.81
N PRO A 15 3.03 5.74 -14.11
CA PRO A 15 4.08 6.66 -14.59
C PRO A 15 3.91 8.14 -14.18
N PHE A 16 2.95 8.47 -13.31
CA PHE A 16 2.60 9.83 -12.91
C PHE A 16 3.19 10.23 -11.53
N HIS A 17 3.96 9.36 -10.88
CA HIS A 17 4.67 9.69 -9.66
C HIS A 17 6.03 10.32 -9.99
N THR A 18 6.08 11.65 -10.04
CA THR A 18 7.33 12.40 -10.24
C THR A 18 8.07 12.57 -8.92
N ALA A 19 9.40 12.71 -8.98
CA ALA A 19 10.25 12.91 -7.81
C ALA A 19 9.84 14.14 -6.98
N GLU A 20 9.15 15.12 -7.57
CA GLU A 20 8.65 16.31 -6.88
C GLU A 20 7.54 15.99 -5.86
N ARG A 21 6.79 14.88 -6.02
CA ARG A 21 5.68 14.50 -5.11
C ARG A 21 6.11 13.63 -3.94
N ARG A 22 7.40 13.31 -3.85
CA ARG A 22 7.98 12.43 -2.82
C ARG A 22 7.78 12.95 -1.40
N VAL A 23 7.75 14.28 -1.21
CA VAL A 23 7.51 14.91 0.10
C VAL A 23 6.06 14.72 0.53
N GLU A 24 5.10 15.03 -0.35
CA GLU A 24 3.66 14.82 -0.09
C GLU A 24 3.33 13.35 0.20
N GLU A 25 4.01 12.45 -0.50
CA GLU A 25 3.90 11.01 -0.30
C GLU A 25 4.41 10.53 1.06
N GLN A 26 5.57 11.04 1.49
CA GLN A 26 6.10 10.74 2.83
C GLN A 26 5.20 11.29 3.94
N GLU A 27 4.63 12.48 3.75
CA GLU A 27 3.68 13.06 4.70
C GLU A 27 2.39 12.21 4.78
N ARG A 28 1.86 11.77 3.64
CA ARG A 28 0.67 10.92 3.58
C ARG A 28 0.89 9.59 4.31
N GLU A 29 2.02 8.92 4.06
CA GLU A 29 2.38 7.69 4.77
C GLU A 29 2.48 7.90 6.28
N ARG A 30 3.06 9.04 6.71
CA ARG A 30 3.17 9.38 8.13
C ARG A 30 1.79 9.56 8.77
N ILE A 31 0.88 10.26 8.09
CA ILE A 31 -0.49 10.47 8.56
C ILE A 31 -1.22 9.13 8.70
N PHE A 32 -1.09 8.23 7.74
CA PHE A 32 -1.71 6.89 7.84
C PHE A 32 -1.19 6.10 9.05
N LYS A 33 0.13 6.12 9.28
CA LYS A 33 0.74 5.45 10.44
C LYS A 33 0.26 6.01 11.78
N ILE A 34 0.14 7.34 11.89
CA ILE A 34 -0.39 8.00 13.11
C ILE A 34 -1.85 7.57 13.38
N ASN A 35 -2.64 7.36 12.33
CA ASN A 35 -4.04 6.91 12.44
C ASN A 35 -4.19 5.38 12.59
N GLY A 36 -3.09 4.67 12.88
CA GLY A 36 -3.12 3.23 13.17
C GLY A 36 -3.11 2.32 11.94
N ILE A 37 -2.98 2.88 10.72
CA ILE A 37 -2.76 2.09 9.51
C ILE A 37 -1.27 1.73 9.43
N LYS A 38 -0.96 0.46 9.69
CA LYS A 38 0.43 -0.03 9.71
C LYS A 38 0.98 -0.40 8.33
N VAL A 39 0.11 -0.70 7.37
CA VAL A 39 0.50 -1.16 6.02
C VAL A 39 0.02 -0.17 4.99
N VAL A 40 0.98 0.46 4.32
CA VAL A 40 0.80 1.30 3.13
C VAL A 40 1.85 0.79 2.15
N GLU A 41 1.41 0.03 1.14
CA GLU A 41 2.31 -0.64 0.20
C GLU A 41 1.97 -0.24 -1.23
N ARG A 42 3.01 -0.01 -2.03
CA ARG A 42 2.90 0.33 -3.45
C ARG A 42 3.18 -0.88 -4.32
N PHE A 43 2.36 -1.03 -5.35
CA PHE A 43 2.53 -2.06 -6.36
C PHE A 43 2.53 -1.42 -7.74
N ASP A 44 3.41 -1.88 -8.61
CA ASP A 44 3.49 -1.41 -9.98
C ASP A 44 2.17 -1.69 -10.74
N ALA A 45 1.73 -0.73 -11.55
CA ALA A 45 0.47 -0.83 -12.29
C ALA A 45 0.44 -2.02 -13.26
N LYS A 46 1.57 -2.37 -13.87
CA LYS A 46 1.68 -3.53 -14.75
C LYS A 46 1.56 -4.82 -13.94
N GLU A 47 2.22 -4.91 -12.77
CA GLU A 47 2.08 -6.07 -11.88
C GLU A 47 0.63 -6.27 -11.42
N CYS A 48 -0.06 -5.17 -11.08
CA CYS A 48 -1.47 -5.18 -10.69
C CYS A 48 -2.39 -5.64 -11.83
N TYR A 49 -2.08 -5.26 -13.06
CA TYR A 49 -2.85 -5.63 -14.24
C TYR A 49 -2.61 -7.08 -14.67
N GLU A 50 -1.34 -7.51 -14.73
CA GLU A 50 -0.95 -8.83 -15.23
C GLU A 50 -1.18 -9.93 -14.19
N THR A 51 -1.00 -9.63 -12.90
CA THR A 51 -1.04 -10.64 -11.82
C THR A 51 -1.78 -10.16 -10.56
N PRO A 52 -3.06 -9.73 -10.68
CA PRO A 52 -3.81 -9.14 -9.57
C PRO A 52 -3.90 -10.04 -8.33
N ASP A 53 -4.08 -11.35 -8.51
CA ASP A 53 -4.18 -12.29 -7.38
C ASP A 53 -2.89 -12.34 -6.55
N LYS A 54 -1.73 -12.30 -7.21
CA LYS A 54 -0.42 -12.30 -6.53
C LYS A 54 -0.22 -11.02 -5.74
N VAL A 55 -0.62 -9.88 -6.29
CA VAL A 55 -0.59 -8.58 -5.61
C VAL A 55 -1.43 -8.62 -4.33
N VAL A 56 -2.67 -9.10 -4.43
CA VAL A 56 -3.58 -9.20 -3.28
C VAL A 56 -3.05 -10.16 -2.22
N GLN A 57 -2.52 -11.33 -2.62
CA GLN A 57 -1.91 -12.30 -1.69
C GLN A 57 -0.70 -11.71 -0.96
N LYS A 58 0.20 -11.04 -1.69
CA LYS A 58 1.36 -10.35 -1.10
C LYS A 58 0.90 -9.26 -0.13
N PHE A 59 -0.13 -8.50 -0.49
CA PHE A 59 -0.69 -7.48 0.39
C PHE A 59 -1.28 -8.07 1.70
N PHE A 60 -2.04 -9.16 1.61
CA PHE A 60 -2.55 -9.83 2.81
C PHE A 60 -1.43 -10.41 3.69
N TYR A 61 -0.37 -10.95 3.09
CA TYR A 61 0.80 -11.40 3.84
C TYR A 61 1.46 -10.26 4.63
N LEU A 62 1.62 -9.08 4.03
CA LEU A 62 2.14 -7.89 4.71
C LEU A 62 1.22 -7.43 5.84
N MET A 63 -0.10 -7.48 5.63
CA MET A 63 -1.10 -7.20 6.66
C MET A 63 -0.98 -8.16 7.85
N GLU A 64 -0.76 -9.45 7.60
CA GLU A 64 -0.60 -10.43 8.67
C GLU A 64 0.67 -10.17 9.49
N ILE A 65 1.81 -9.92 8.84
CA ILE A 65 3.06 -9.59 9.55
C ILE A 65 2.93 -8.32 10.40
N ALA A 66 2.38 -7.24 9.83
CA ALA A 66 2.36 -5.94 10.50
C ALA A 66 1.39 -5.85 11.68
N TYR A 67 0.32 -6.66 11.66
CA TYR A 67 -0.71 -6.71 12.70
C TYR A 67 -0.66 -7.95 13.58
N SER A 68 0.38 -8.78 13.43
CA SER A 68 0.75 -9.82 14.40
C SER A 68 1.10 -9.24 15.77
#